data_AF-A0AA37MFD3-F1
#
_entry.id   AF-A0AA37MFD3-F1
#
_cell.length_a   1.000
_cell.length_b   1.000
_cell.length_c   1.000
_cell.angle_alpha   90.00
_cell.angle_beta   90.00
_cell.angle_gamma   90.00
#
_symmetry.space_group_name_H-M   'P 1'
#
loop_
_entity.id
_entity.type
_entity.pdbx_description
1 polymer ?
#
loop_
_entity_poly.entity_id
_entity_poly.type
_entity_poly.pdbx_seq_one_letter_code
_entity_poly.pdbx_strand_id
1 'polypeptide(L)'
;MAIKDQCLQCIHYASGICNVDNASPNYNQMSCESYRKVGISLEKNTDDKSVLSSPNESSLSQNERQSMFAHPFSFEGRIRRTEYWLSTIIVYIYAIIVGFIVGANNGSEGMMYFFLIPGYWFIWAQGAKRCHDRDNSGWYQIIPFYGLWMLFGDGDAYENSYGPDPKGRNVMS
;
A
#
# COMPACT_ATOMS: atom_id res chain seq x y z
N MET A 1 -22.15 4.28 -31.99
CA MET A 1 -22.91 4.32 -30.72
C MET A 1 -21.93 3.98 -29.62
N ALA A 2 -21.69 4.88 -28.66
CA ALA A 2 -20.60 4.74 -27.68
C ALA A 2 -20.92 5.36 -26.31
N ILE A 3 -20.20 4.92 -25.28
CA ILE A 3 -20.17 5.58 -23.96
C ILE A 3 -19.12 6.68 -24.01
N LYS A 4 -19.47 7.89 -23.55
CA LYS A 4 -18.59 9.08 -23.59
C LYS A 4 -17.24 8.83 -22.90
N ASP A 5 -17.27 8.18 -21.75
CA ASP A 5 -16.07 7.86 -20.97
C ASP A 5 -15.19 6.81 -21.65
N GLN A 6 -15.79 5.87 -22.39
CA GLN A 6 -15.04 4.89 -23.18
C GLN A 6 -14.36 5.54 -24.39
N CYS A 7 -15.01 6.50 -25.05
CA CYS A 7 -14.37 7.24 -26.13
C CYS A 7 -13.11 7.98 -25.64
N LEU A 8 -13.19 8.67 -24.50
CA LEU A 8 -12.04 9.40 -23.92
C LEU A 8 -10.85 8.48 -23.57
N GLN A 9 -11.08 7.18 -23.37
CA GLN A 9 -10.06 6.20 -23.01
C GLN A 9 -9.69 5.25 -24.17
N CYS A 10 -10.17 5.51 -25.38
CA CYS A 10 -9.99 4.64 -26.54
C CYS A 10 -8.76 5.06 -27.37
N ILE A 11 -7.97 4.09 -27.85
CA ILE A 11 -6.81 4.36 -28.74
C ILE A 11 -7.21 5.03 -30.05
N HIS A 12 -8.45 4.82 -30.49
CA HIS A 12 -8.95 5.31 -31.76
C HIS A 12 -9.59 6.69 -31.65
N TYR A 13 -9.67 7.28 -30.45
CA TYR A 13 -10.32 8.55 -30.25
C TYR A 13 -9.28 9.66 -30.08
N ALA A 14 -9.29 10.62 -31.01
CA ALA A 14 -8.40 11.77 -30.97
C ALA A 14 -9.17 13.04 -31.36
N SER A 15 -8.94 14.12 -30.62
CA SER A 15 -9.44 15.47 -30.97
C SER A 15 -10.95 15.55 -31.28
N GLY A 16 -11.80 14.74 -30.62
CA GLY A 16 -13.26 14.78 -30.79
C GLY A 16 -13.83 13.87 -31.89
N ILE A 17 -12.99 13.07 -32.55
CA ILE A 17 -13.36 12.20 -33.67
C ILE A 17 -12.89 10.76 -33.38
N CYS A 18 -13.67 9.77 -33.81
CA CYS A 18 -13.26 8.37 -33.82
C CYS A 18 -12.57 8.04 -35.16
N ASN A 19 -11.31 7.59 -35.10
CA ASN A 19 -10.51 7.26 -36.29
C ASN A 19 -10.98 5.99 -37.03
N VAL A 20 -11.84 5.17 -36.44
CA VAL A 20 -12.42 3.97 -37.09
C VAL A 20 -13.49 4.37 -38.10
N ASP A 21 -14.41 5.23 -37.67
CA ASP A 21 -15.57 5.66 -38.48
C ASP A 21 -15.33 7.03 -39.16
N ASN A 22 -14.20 7.68 -38.85
CA ASN A 22 -13.83 9.03 -39.26
C ASN A 22 -14.94 10.07 -39.00
N ALA A 23 -15.70 9.87 -37.93
CA ALA A 23 -16.85 10.67 -37.54
C ALA A 23 -16.90 10.84 -36.01
N SER A 24 -17.62 11.86 -35.54
CA SER A 24 -17.85 12.05 -34.11
C SER A 24 -18.78 10.95 -33.55
N PRO A 25 -18.44 10.33 -32.42
CA PRO A 25 -19.24 9.24 -31.85
C PRO A 25 -20.60 9.75 -31.37
N ASN A 26 -21.68 9.05 -31.73
CA ASN A 26 -23.00 9.28 -31.17
C ASN A 26 -23.12 8.57 -29.81
N TYR A 27 -23.37 9.32 -28.74
CA TYR A 27 -23.42 8.82 -27.38
C TYR A 27 -24.80 8.29 -27.01
N ASN A 28 -24.92 6.99 -26.76
CA ASN A 28 -26.19 6.34 -26.43
C ASN A 28 -26.06 5.32 -25.28
N GLN A 29 -25.01 5.46 -24.45
CA GLN A 29 -24.72 4.61 -23.29
C GLN A 29 -24.48 3.12 -23.61
N MET A 30 -24.33 2.74 -24.88
CA MET A 30 -23.90 1.39 -25.27
C MET A 30 -22.40 1.39 -25.61
N SER A 31 -21.68 0.33 -25.23
CA SER A 31 -20.27 0.16 -25.58
C SER A 31 -20.13 -0.15 -27.09
N CYS A 32 -19.05 0.34 -27.71
CA CYS A 32 -18.74 0.08 -29.11
C CYS A 32 -17.93 -1.22 -29.26
N GLU A 33 -18.23 -2.05 -30.26
CA GLU A 33 -17.49 -3.30 -30.52
C GLU A 33 -16.01 -3.06 -30.87
N SER A 34 -15.67 -1.90 -31.43
CA SER A 34 -14.29 -1.50 -31.75
C SER A 34 -13.57 -0.78 -30.60
N TYR A 35 -14.16 -0.74 -29.40
CA TYR A 35 -13.52 -0.13 -28.24
C TYR A 35 -12.26 -0.91 -27.85
N ARG A 36 -11.12 -0.21 -27.86
CA ARG A 36 -9.86 -0.72 -27.32
C ARG A 36 -9.25 0.34 -26.43
N LYS A 37 -9.16 0.03 -25.13
CA LYS A 37 -8.53 0.92 -24.14
C LYS A 37 -7.08 1.15 -24.53
N VAL A 38 -6.56 2.37 -24.31
CA VAL A 38 -5.12 2.66 -24.40
C VAL A 38 -4.39 1.77 -23.39
N GLY A 39 -3.94 0.61 -23.86
CA GLY A 39 -2.94 -0.20 -23.17
C GLY A 39 -1.58 0.45 -23.38
N ILE A 40 -0.71 0.34 -22.39
CA ILE A 40 0.69 0.76 -22.52
C ILE A 40 1.29 -0.04 -23.69
N SER A 41 1.56 0.62 -24.81
CA SER A 41 2.21 0.00 -25.96
C SER A 41 3.64 -0.41 -25.58
N LEU A 42 3.88 -1.72 -25.44
CA LEU A 42 5.21 -2.29 -25.57
C LEU A 42 5.61 -2.25 -27.05
N GLU A 43 5.98 -1.08 -27.56
CA GLU A 43 6.73 -1.02 -28.81
C GLU A 43 8.17 -1.42 -28.53
N LYS A 44 8.49 -2.64 -28.97
CA LYS A 44 9.86 -3.10 -29.14
C LYS A 44 10.46 -2.32 -30.31
N ASN A 45 10.92 -1.10 -30.06
CA ASN A 45 11.53 -0.27 -31.10
C ASN A 45 13.04 -0.51 -31.14
N THR A 46 13.45 -1.19 -32.20
CA THR A 46 14.80 -1.20 -32.75
C THR A 46 15.30 0.23 -33.00
N ASP A 47 16.50 0.51 -32.48
CA ASP A 47 17.49 1.52 -32.88
C ASP A 47 17.01 2.75 -33.70
N ASP A 48 17.01 3.94 -33.09
CA ASP A 48 17.81 5.06 -33.62
C ASP A 48 18.02 6.20 -32.59
N LYS A 49 19.10 6.95 -32.83
CA LYS A 49 19.73 7.98 -31.99
C LYS A 49 18.91 9.28 -31.86
N SER A 50 19.01 9.96 -30.71
CA SER A 50 19.54 11.36 -30.59
C SER A 50 19.09 12.13 -29.32
N VAL A 51 20.10 12.61 -28.57
CA VAL A 51 20.25 13.99 -28.05
C VAL A 51 19.31 14.50 -26.91
N LEU A 52 19.92 14.57 -25.72
CA LEU A 52 20.01 15.73 -24.79
C LEU A 52 18.99 15.95 -23.65
N SER A 53 19.46 15.51 -22.47
CA SER A 53 19.56 16.21 -21.17
C SER A 53 18.38 16.38 -20.19
N SER A 54 18.69 15.95 -18.96
CA SER A 54 18.33 16.51 -17.63
C SER A 54 17.07 15.96 -16.93
N PRO A 55 17.03 16.02 -15.59
CA PRO A 55 17.19 14.82 -14.77
C PRO A 55 16.02 14.63 -13.77
N ASN A 56 16.02 13.48 -13.11
CA ASN A 56 15.23 13.18 -11.91
C ASN A 56 13.71 13.09 -12.10
N GLU A 57 13.22 11.86 -12.22
CA GLU A 57 12.34 11.32 -11.19
C GLU A 57 12.37 9.80 -11.25
N SER A 58 13.15 9.23 -10.34
CA SER A 58 13.11 7.82 -10.01
C SER A 58 11.81 7.52 -9.26
N SER A 59 10.71 7.34 -9.98
CA SER A 59 9.61 6.53 -9.47
C SER A 59 9.62 5.22 -10.25
N LEU A 60 10.45 4.29 -9.74
CA LEU A 60 10.34 2.90 -10.11
C LEU A 60 8.85 2.52 -10.05
N SER A 61 8.36 2.02 -11.17
CA SER A 61 7.24 1.10 -11.25
C SER A 61 7.53 -0.08 -10.33
N GLN A 62 7.23 0.09 -9.04
CA GLN A 62 7.34 -0.96 -8.06
C GLN A 62 6.07 -1.79 -8.09
N ASN A 63 6.09 -2.80 -8.96
CA ASN A 63 5.43 -4.06 -8.63
C ASN A 63 6.26 -4.81 -7.56
N GLU A 64 6.73 -4.10 -6.54
CA GLU A 64 7.38 -4.69 -5.39
C GLU A 64 6.26 -5.14 -4.47
N ARG A 65 6.14 -6.45 -4.30
CA ARG A 65 5.51 -6.99 -3.10
C ARG A 65 6.12 -6.25 -1.92
N GLN A 66 5.32 -5.45 -1.22
CA GLN A 66 5.80 -4.70 -0.07
C GLN A 66 6.58 -5.64 0.85
N SER A 67 7.88 -5.38 1.00
CA SER A 67 8.73 -6.19 1.86
C SER A 67 8.16 -6.16 3.27
N MET A 68 8.01 -7.31 3.92
CA MET A 68 7.54 -7.35 5.31
C MET A 68 8.51 -6.53 6.16
N PHE A 69 7.98 -5.67 7.03
CA PHE A 69 8.76 -4.74 7.85
C PHE A 69 9.52 -3.67 7.06
N ALA A 70 9.01 -3.23 5.90
CA ALA A 70 9.45 -1.98 5.29
C ALA A 70 9.12 -0.82 6.25
N HIS A 71 10.14 -0.31 6.95
CA HIS A 71 10.06 0.74 7.97
C HIS A 71 9.26 0.37 9.24
N PRO A 72 9.83 -0.47 10.13
CA PRO A 72 9.12 -0.99 11.30
C PRO A 72 8.80 0.05 12.38
N PHE A 73 9.59 1.12 12.47
CA PHE A 73 9.42 2.18 13.47
C PHE A 73 8.65 3.40 12.95
N SER A 74 8.20 3.37 11.70
CA SER A 74 7.35 4.41 11.10
C SER A 74 5.88 4.12 11.39
N PHE A 75 5.05 5.15 11.50
CA PHE A 75 3.60 5.04 11.61
C PHE A 75 2.91 4.91 10.25
N GLU A 76 3.65 5.16 9.16
CA GLU A 76 3.09 5.22 7.82
C GLU A 76 2.94 3.85 7.17
N GLY A 77 1.90 3.73 6.36
CA GLY A 77 1.56 2.54 5.59
C GLY A 77 0.62 1.58 6.33
N ARG A 78 0.51 0.38 5.74
CA ARG A 78 -0.44 -0.66 6.14
C ARG A 78 0.29 -1.96 6.42
N ILE A 79 -0.15 -2.68 7.45
CA ILE A 79 0.33 -4.03 7.73
C ILE A 79 -0.82 -5.02 7.84
N ARG A 80 -0.55 -6.24 7.38
CA ARG A 80 -1.48 -7.37 7.50
C ARG A 80 -1.37 -8.06 8.86
N ARG A 81 -2.36 -8.90 9.17
CA ARG A 81 -2.40 -9.70 10.40
C ARG A 81 -1.10 -10.45 10.68
N THR A 82 -0.51 -11.12 9.68
CA THR A 82 0.69 -11.94 9.90
C THR A 82 1.88 -11.09 10.38
N GLU A 83 2.04 -9.90 9.84
CA GLU A 83 3.09 -8.97 10.24
C GLU A 83 2.80 -8.40 11.63
N TYR A 84 1.55 -8.03 11.92
CA TYR A 84 1.14 -7.59 13.27
C TYR A 84 1.37 -8.65 14.35
N TRP A 85 1.04 -9.92 14.06
CA TRP A 85 1.31 -11.04 14.96
C TRP A 85 2.81 -11.26 15.17
N LEU A 86 3.59 -11.23 14.10
CA LEU A 86 5.04 -11.39 14.18
C LEU A 86 5.70 -10.23 14.96
N SER A 87 5.25 -8.99 14.73
CA SER A 87 5.63 -7.80 15.51
C SER A 87 5.38 -8.00 17.00
N THR A 88 4.21 -8.53 17.37
CA THR A 88 3.84 -8.79 18.76
C THR A 88 4.76 -9.84 19.40
N ILE A 89 5.05 -10.93 18.69
CA ILE A 89 5.96 -11.98 19.14
C ILE A 89 7.39 -11.43 19.34
N ILE A 90 7.88 -10.63 18.39
CA ILE A 90 9.21 -10.01 18.47
C ILE A 90 9.33 -9.14 19.72
N VAL A 91 8.33 -8.29 19.99
CA VAL A 91 8.34 -7.41 21.17
C VAL A 91 8.23 -8.22 22.47
N TYR A 92 7.46 -9.31 22.47
CA TYR A 92 7.35 -10.17 23.64
C TYR A 92 8.69 -10.86 23.97
N ILE A 93 9.37 -11.41 22.96
CA ILE A 93 10.71 -12.02 23.13
C ILE A 93 11.71 -10.95 23.58
N TYR A 94 11.69 -9.77 22.97
CA TYR A 94 12.52 -8.64 23.37
C TYR A 94 12.32 -8.26 24.85
N ALA A 95 11.07 -8.16 25.30
CA ALA A 95 10.76 -7.84 26.69
C ALA A 95 11.26 -8.91 27.67
N ILE A 96 11.16 -10.19 27.32
CA ILE A 96 11.72 -11.30 28.12
C ILE A 96 13.24 -11.17 28.23
N ILE A 97 13.94 -10.90 27.12
CA ILE A 97 15.40 -10.74 27.10
C ILE A 97 15.81 -9.55 27.98
N VAL A 98 15.15 -8.40 27.82
CA VAL A 98 15.41 -7.21 28.65
C VAL A 98 15.18 -7.53 30.13
N GLY A 99 14.06 -8.18 30.46
CA GLY A 99 13.75 -8.54 31.84
C GLY A 99 14.76 -9.50 32.45
N PHE A 100 15.21 -10.50 31.68
CA PHE A 100 16.25 -11.43 32.12
C PHE A 100 17.59 -10.72 32.37
N ILE A 101 18.03 -9.85 31.44
CA ILE A 101 19.29 -9.11 31.56
C ILE A 101 19.23 -8.18 32.78
N VAL A 102 18.17 -7.37 32.91
CA VAL A 102 18.05 -6.42 34.02
C VAL A 102 17.96 -7.17 35.35
N GLY A 103 17.16 -8.23 35.43
CA GLY A 103 17.02 -9.05 36.64
C GLY A 103 18.33 -9.74 37.04
N ALA A 104 19.07 -10.32 36.09
CA ALA A 104 20.35 -10.97 36.35
C ALA A 104 21.43 -10.00 36.86
N ASN A 105 21.32 -8.72 36.55
CA ASN A 105 22.25 -7.67 36.98
C ASN A 105 21.77 -6.87 38.21
N ASN A 106 20.70 -7.32 38.89
CA ASN A 106 20.05 -6.57 39.98
C ASN A 106 19.69 -5.12 39.59
N GLY A 107 19.34 -4.91 38.32
CA GLY A 107 18.95 -3.59 37.83
C GLY A 107 17.60 -3.15 38.40
N SER A 108 17.39 -1.83 38.47
CA SER A 108 16.15 -1.27 38.98
C SER A 108 14.99 -1.41 38.00
N GLU A 109 13.76 -1.31 38.50
CA GLU A 109 12.57 -1.25 37.65
C GLU A 109 12.63 -0.08 36.65
N GLY A 110 13.17 1.06 37.07
CA GLY A 110 13.37 2.21 36.18
C GLY A 110 14.28 1.89 34.98
N MET A 111 15.34 1.10 35.21
CA MET A 111 16.23 0.63 34.15
C MET A 111 15.50 -0.32 33.19
N MET A 112 14.66 -1.21 33.72
CA MET A 112 13.81 -2.08 32.89
C MET A 112 12.89 -1.26 31.98
N TYR A 113 12.13 -0.30 32.52
CA TYR A 113 11.22 0.52 31.73
C TYR A 113 11.96 1.33 30.66
N PHE A 114 13.12 1.88 31.00
CA PHE A 114 13.96 2.62 30.06
C PHE A 114 14.34 1.75 28.85
N PHE A 115 14.78 0.51 29.08
CA PHE A 115 15.10 -0.41 28.00
C PHE A 115 13.89 -0.90 27.22
N LEU A 116 12.67 -0.87 27.77
CA LEU A 116 11.48 -1.29 27.03
C LEU A 116 10.94 -0.22 26.08
N ILE A 117 11.36 1.05 26.20
CA ILE A 117 10.88 2.18 25.36
C ILE A 117 10.91 1.86 23.86
N PRO A 118 12.01 1.33 23.26
CA PRO A 118 12.04 1.03 21.84
C PRO A 118 11.03 -0.05 21.43
N GLY A 119 10.81 -1.05 22.30
CA GLY A 119 9.81 -2.09 22.08
C GLY A 119 8.39 -1.54 22.11
N TYR A 120 8.09 -0.63 23.04
CA TYR A 120 6.81 0.07 23.10
C TYR A 120 6.58 0.95 21.88
N TRP A 121 7.59 1.69 21.44
CA TRP A 121 7.48 2.49 20.22
C TRP A 121 7.20 1.63 18.98
N PHE A 122 7.94 0.52 18.84
CA PHE A 122 7.73 -0.42 17.75
C PHE A 122 6.31 -0.99 17.74
N ILE A 123 5.80 -1.52 18.87
CA ILE A 123 4.45 -2.10 18.86
C ILE A 123 3.36 -1.05 18.62
N TRP A 124 3.59 0.19 19.08
CA TRP A 124 2.69 1.31 18.86
C TRP A 124 2.62 1.72 17.38
N ALA A 125 3.78 1.76 16.71
CA ALA A 125 3.88 2.02 15.28
C ALA A 125 3.19 0.93 14.46
N GLN A 126 3.43 -0.34 14.81
CA GLN A 126 2.80 -1.48 14.14
C GLN A 126 1.28 -1.52 14.37
N GLY A 127 0.82 -1.23 15.59
CA GLY A 127 -0.61 -1.11 15.91
C GLY A 127 -1.29 -0.01 15.08
N ALA A 128 -0.65 1.15 14.90
CA ALA A 128 -1.17 2.22 14.06
C ALA A 128 -1.31 1.77 12.60
N LYS A 129 -0.28 1.14 12.02
CA LYS A 129 -0.37 0.58 10.65
C LYS A 129 -1.45 -0.49 10.50
N ARG A 130 -1.74 -1.24 11.57
CA ARG A 130 -2.82 -2.23 11.58
C ARG A 130 -4.20 -1.55 11.60
N CYS A 131 -4.34 -0.41 12.28
CA CYS A 131 -5.53 0.43 12.22
C CYS A 131 -5.70 1.03 10.81
N HIS A 132 -4.61 1.53 10.22
CA HIS A 132 -4.57 2.11 8.88
C HIS A 132 -4.98 1.10 7.79
N ASP A 133 -4.66 -0.19 7.99
CA ASP A 133 -5.12 -1.27 7.09
C ASP A 133 -6.65 -1.42 7.04
N ARG A 134 -7.39 -0.75 7.93
CA ARG A 134 -8.86 -0.70 7.99
C ARG A 134 -9.41 0.73 7.80
N ASP A 135 -8.61 1.62 7.23
CA ASP A 135 -8.92 3.03 7.02
C ASP A 135 -9.35 3.77 8.31
N ASN A 136 -8.85 3.31 9.45
CA ASN A 136 -9.05 3.93 10.75
C ASN A 136 -7.76 4.62 11.19
N SER A 137 -7.88 5.75 11.90
CA SER A 137 -6.72 6.44 12.48
C SER A 137 -5.95 5.53 13.45
N GLY A 138 -4.63 5.70 13.54
CA GLY A 138 -3.77 4.93 14.45
C GLY A 138 -4.19 5.00 15.94
N TRP A 139 -4.94 6.02 16.33
CA TRP A 139 -5.48 6.18 17.69
C TRP A 139 -6.53 5.14 18.08
N TYR A 140 -7.12 4.42 17.12
CA TYR A 140 -8.15 3.41 17.40
C TYR A 140 -7.64 2.27 18.29
N GLN A 141 -6.33 2.04 18.35
CA GLN A 141 -5.73 1.07 19.26
C GLN A 141 -5.97 1.36 20.76
N ILE A 142 -6.35 2.59 21.12
CA ILE A 142 -6.71 2.97 22.51
C ILE A 142 -8.14 2.56 22.85
N ILE A 143 -9.00 2.37 21.84
CA ILE A 143 -10.39 2.01 22.06
C ILE A 143 -10.44 0.63 22.73
N PRO A 144 -11.13 0.49 23.88
CA PRO A 144 -11.26 -0.79 24.56
C PRO A 144 -11.76 -1.89 23.61
N PHE A 145 -11.17 -3.07 23.70
CA PHE A 145 -11.46 -4.24 22.86
C PHE A 145 -11.16 -4.13 21.35
N TYR A 146 -10.77 -2.96 20.84
CA TYR A 146 -10.39 -2.82 19.42
C TYR A 146 -9.16 -3.67 19.07
N GLY A 147 -8.28 -3.93 20.04
CA GLY A 147 -7.19 -4.90 19.89
C GLY A 147 -7.66 -6.29 19.43
N LEU A 148 -8.80 -6.78 19.93
CA LEU A 148 -9.37 -8.06 19.49
C LEU A 148 -9.79 -8.00 18.01
N TRP A 149 -10.37 -6.88 17.61
CA TRP A 149 -10.76 -6.64 16.22
C TRP A 149 -9.54 -6.56 15.28
N MET A 150 -8.44 -5.93 15.73
CA MET A 150 -7.18 -5.89 14.98
C MET A 150 -6.56 -7.28 14.78
N LEU A 151 -6.71 -8.17 15.76
CA LEU A 151 -6.17 -9.54 15.73
C LEU A 151 -6.90 -10.43 14.72
N PHE A 152 -8.23 -10.32 14.63
CA PHE A 152 -9.05 -11.26 13.84
C PHE A 152 -9.63 -10.67 12.55
N GLY A 153 -10.01 -9.40 12.55
CA GLY A 153 -10.71 -8.80 11.40
C GLY A 153 -9.83 -8.68 10.16
N ASP A 154 -10.45 -8.68 8.97
CA ASP A 154 -9.77 -8.43 7.69
C ASP A 154 -9.55 -6.94 7.42
N GLY A 155 -8.42 -6.61 6.78
CA GLY A 155 -8.15 -5.27 6.27
C GLY A 155 -8.97 -4.92 5.05
N ASP A 156 -9.10 -3.62 4.79
CA ASP A 156 -9.82 -3.08 3.66
C ASP A 156 -9.24 -3.59 2.35
N ALA A 157 -10.13 -3.99 1.45
CA ALA A 157 -9.75 -4.35 0.11
C ALA A 157 -9.37 -3.08 -0.66
N TYR A 158 -8.44 -3.22 -1.59
CA TYR A 158 -7.99 -2.13 -2.44
C TYR A 158 -7.17 -1.07 -1.69
N GLU A 159 -6.75 -0.06 -2.44
CA GLU A 159 -6.06 1.11 -1.89
C GLU A 159 -7.00 1.93 -1.00
N ASN A 160 -6.47 2.44 0.10
CA ASN A 160 -7.17 3.35 1.02
C ASN A 160 -6.30 4.59 1.29
N SER A 161 -6.74 5.46 2.22
CA SER A 161 -6.05 6.72 2.55
C SER A 161 -4.61 6.56 3.04
N TYR A 162 -4.22 5.34 3.42
CA TYR A 162 -2.92 4.99 3.98
C TYR A 162 -2.05 4.17 3.02
N GLY A 163 -2.51 3.98 1.77
CA GLY A 163 -1.73 3.37 0.70
C GLY A 163 -2.28 2.03 0.18
N PRO A 164 -1.47 1.32 -0.64
CA PRO A 164 -1.91 0.14 -1.37
C PRO A 164 -2.22 -1.04 -0.46
N ASP A 165 -3.06 -1.96 -0.93
CA ASP A 165 -3.43 -3.16 -0.17
C ASP A 165 -2.19 -4.07 0.02
N PRO A 166 -1.79 -4.37 1.27
CA PRO A 166 -0.66 -5.27 1.53
C PRO A 166 -0.88 -6.70 1.03
N LYS A 167 -2.11 -7.08 0.66
CA LYS A 167 -2.44 -8.36 0.01
C LYS A 167 -2.35 -8.32 -1.52
N GLY A 168 -2.22 -7.15 -2.14
CA GLY A 168 -2.19 -7.02 -3.60
C GLY A 168 -3.51 -7.42 -4.28
N ARG A 169 -4.67 -7.22 -3.63
CA ARG A 169 -5.98 -7.48 -4.26
C ARG A 169 -6.32 -6.48 -5.38
N ASN A 170 -5.48 -5.46 -5.56
CA ASN A 170 -5.62 -4.38 -6.55
C ASN A 170 -5.25 -4.84 -7.97
N VAL A 171 -4.71 -6.05 -8.13
CA VAL A 171 -4.07 -6.52 -9.37
C VAL A 171 -4.91 -7.59 -10.11
N MET A 172 -6.18 -7.76 -9.75
CA MET A 172 -7.10 -8.68 -10.44
C MET A 172 -8.34 -7.93 -10.95
N SER A 173 -8.20 -7.24 -12.08
CA SER A 173 -9.31 -6.79 -12.93
C SER A 173 -8.95 -6.96 -14.39
#